data_AF-A0A2M7Q4Q0-F1
#
_entry.id   AF-A0A2M7Q4Q0-F1
#
_cell.length_a   1.000
_cell.length_b   1.000
_cell.length_c   1.000
_cell.angle_alpha   90.00
_cell.angle_beta   90.00
_cell.angle_gamma   90.00
#
_symmetry.space_group_name_H-M   'P 1'
#
loop_
_entity.id
_entity.type
_entity.pdbx_description
1 polymer ?
#
loop_
_entity_poly.entity_id
_entity_poly.type
_entity_poly.pdbx_seq_one_letter_code
_entity_poly.pdbx_strand_id
1 'polypeptide(L)'
;MRKWFIVMMLLVISAGCAKKPPLQEMAEARSAIEAVKQLPVEGNAGRHLEQAEEALDQASEAIGLKEYGTAHSKALEAKRKAQEAACIQRGKHDQ
;
A
#
# COMPACT_ATOMS: atom_id res chain seq x y z
N MET A 1 -1.01 -42.56 20.06
CA MET A 1 -2.31 -41.87 20.16
C MET A 1 -2.19 -40.42 20.65
N ARG A 2 -1.66 -40.13 21.86
CA ARG A 2 -1.61 -38.75 22.42
C ARG A 2 -0.70 -37.74 21.70
N LYS A 3 0.42 -38.21 21.12
CA LYS A 3 1.40 -37.36 20.39
C LYS A 3 0.90 -36.88 19.03
N TRP A 4 -0.04 -37.59 18.41
CA TRP A 4 -0.58 -37.25 17.09
C TRP A 4 -1.63 -36.13 17.16
N PHE A 5 -2.39 -36.07 18.27
CA PHE A 5 -3.31 -34.98 18.56
C PHE A 5 -2.59 -33.62 18.70
N ILE A 6 -1.36 -33.60 19.22
CA ILE A 6 -0.58 -32.36 19.41
C ILE A 6 -0.12 -31.79 18.06
N VAL A 7 0.27 -32.66 17.12
CA VAL A 7 0.67 -32.23 15.76
C VAL A 7 -0.53 -31.72 14.96
N MET A 8 -1.70 -32.36 15.11
CA MET A 8 -2.91 -31.95 14.40
C MET A 8 -3.50 -30.63 14.94
N MET A 9 -3.34 -30.35 16.23
CA MET A 9 -3.84 -29.13 16.88
C MET A 9 -3.01 -27.87 16.55
N LEU A 10 -1.75 -28.04 16.14
CA LEU A 10 -0.87 -26.92 15.73
C LEU A 10 -1.16 -26.40 14.30
N LEU A 11 -1.97 -27.11 13.51
CA LEU A 11 -2.19 -26.79 12.10
C LEU A 11 -3.43 -25.90 11.83
N VAL A 12 -4.14 -25.46 12.87
CA VAL A 12 -5.47 -24.80 12.75
C VAL A 12 -5.43 -23.26 12.86
N ILE A 13 -4.26 -22.63 12.97
CA ILE A 13 -4.18 -21.19 13.35
C ILE A 13 -4.26 -20.20 12.15
N SER A 14 -4.19 -20.63 10.89
CA SER A 14 -4.00 -19.67 9.77
C SER A 14 -5.21 -19.37 8.87
N ALA A 15 -6.44 -19.69 9.26
CA ALA A 15 -7.63 -19.45 8.43
C ALA A 15 -8.55 -18.32 8.93
N GLY A 16 -8.00 -17.36 9.67
CA GLY A 16 -8.72 -16.15 10.05
C GLY A 16 -8.62 -15.08 8.96
N CYS A 17 -9.47 -15.14 7.93
CA CYS A 17 -9.81 -13.96 7.10
C CYS A 17 -10.58 -12.93 7.95
N ALA A 18 -9.95 -12.43 9.02
CA ALA A 18 -10.43 -11.26 9.72
C ALA A 18 -10.14 -10.06 8.82
N LYS A 19 -11.18 -9.35 8.38
CA LYS A 19 -11.06 -8.08 7.68
C LYS A 19 -10.34 -7.10 8.62
N LYS A 20 -9.02 -7.07 8.56
CA LYS A 20 -8.14 -6.20 9.33
C LYS A 20 -7.71 -5.02 8.44
N PRO A 21 -7.37 -3.87 9.03
CA PRO A 21 -6.81 -2.77 8.28
C PRO A 21 -5.52 -3.21 7.53
N PRO A 22 -5.32 -2.75 6.27
CA PRO A 22 -4.18 -3.14 5.43
C PRO A 22 -2.91 -2.37 5.80
N LEU A 23 -2.36 -2.65 6.99
CA LEU A 23 -1.25 -1.88 7.56
C LEU A 23 0.03 -1.95 6.71
N GLN A 24 0.31 -3.10 6.09
CA GLN A 24 1.51 -3.29 5.30
C GLN A 24 1.45 -2.47 4.01
N GLU A 25 0.31 -2.53 3.32
CA GLU A 25 0.05 -1.85 2.06
C GLU A 25 0.07 -0.34 2.25
N MET A 26 -0.48 0.14 3.37
CA MET A 26 -0.38 1.55 3.78
C MET A 26 1.07 1.99 4.00
N ALA A 27 1.89 1.17 4.67
CA ALA A 27 3.30 1.47 4.91
C ALA A 27 4.12 1.49 3.60
N GLU A 28 3.85 0.54 2.71
CA GLU A 28 4.46 0.48 1.38
C GLU A 28 4.10 1.70 0.52
N ALA A 29 2.83 2.10 0.51
CA ALA A 29 2.37 3.30 -0.19
C ALA A 29 3.04 4.57 0.34
N ARG A 30 3.08 4.75 1.67
CA ARG A 30 3.76 5.88 2.33
C ARG A 30 5.24 5.95 1.95
N SER A 31 5.93 4.81 2.01
CA SER A 31 7.36 4.73 1.68
C SER A 31 7.61 5.09 0.22
N ALA A 32 6.74 4.66 -0.69
CA ALA A 32 6.83 4.98 -2.11
C ALA A 32 6.62 6.47 -2.39
N ILE A 33 5.61 7.10 -1.77
CA ILE A 33 5.35 8.55 -1.89
C ILE A 33 6.53 9.34 -1.35
N GLU A 34 7.04 8.99 -0.16
CA GLU A 34 8.15 9.70 0.48
C GLU A 34 9.42 9.64 -0.36
N ALA A 35 9.70 8.51 -1.01
CA ALA A 35 10.83 8.37 -1.92
C ALA A 35 10.75 9.33 -3.12
N VAL A 36 9.55 9.67 -3.59
CA VAL A 36 9.35 10.60 -4.72
C VAL A 36 9.40 12.06 -4.24
N LYS A 37 8.89 12.35 -3.04
CA LYS A 37 8.93 13.70 -2.43
C LYS A 37 10.35 14.25 -2.25
N GLN A 38 11.33 13.36 -2.13
CA GLN A 38 12.75 13.73 -2.03
C GLN A 38 13.34 14.18 -3.37
N LEU A 39 12.60 14.06 -4.47
CA LEU A 39 13.02 14.45 -5.81
C LEU A 39 12.33 15.76 -6.23
N PRO A 40 12.95 16.61 -7.07
CA PRO A 40 12.31 17.78 -7.63
C PRO A 40 11.34 17.35 -8.75
N VAL A 41 10.15 16.88 -8.35
CA VAL A 41 9.12 16.41 -9.27
C VAL A 41 8.25 17.53 -9.80
N GLU A 42 8.14 17.63 -11.12
CA GLU A 42 7.31 18.60 -11.81
C GLU A 42 6.58 18.01 -13.03
N GLY A 43 5.53 18.71 -13.47
CA GLY A 43 4.71 18.30 -14.61
C GLY A 43 4.05 16.95 -14.37
N ASN A 44 4.20 16.01 -15.31
CA ASN A 44 3.57 14.71 -15.21
C ASN A 44 3.98 13.94 -13.94
N ALA A 45 5.26 13.94 -13.56
CA ALA A 45 5.69 13.27 -12.33
C ALA A 45 4.98 13.84 -11.09
N GLY A 46 4.85 15.16 -11.02
CA GLY A 46 4.11 15.84 -9.95
C GLY A 46 2.63 15.46 -9.91
N ARG A 47 1.95 15.40 -11.07
CA ARG A 47 0.55 14.97 -11.14
C ARG A 47 0.34 13.53 -10.64
N HIS A 48 1.25 12.62 -10.96
CA HIS A 48 1.18 11.24 -10.46
C HIS A 48 1.48 11.17 -8.96
N LEU A 49 2.35 12.04 -8.42
CA LEU A 49 2.57 12.14 -6.98
C LEU A 49 1.32 12.64 -6.26
N GLU A 50 0.68 13.70 -6.75
CA GLU A 50 -0.57 14.24 -6.18
C GLU A 50 -1.68 13.18 -6.16
N GLN A 51 -1.85 12.43 -7.27
CA GLN A 51 -2.79 11.31 -7.32
C GLN A 51 -2.44 10.18 -6.34
N ALA A 52 -1.15 9.96 -6.06
CA ALA A 52 -0.73 8.97 -5.09
C ALA A 52 -1.12 9.37 -3.66
N GLU A 53 -0.94 10.65 -3.32
CA GLU A 53 -1.33 11.21 -2.03
C GLU A 53 -2.84 11.18 -1.83
N GLU A 54 -3.60 11.62 -2.84
CA GLU A 54 -5.07 11.58 -2.81
C GLU A 54 -5.59 10.15 -2.59
N ALA A 55 -5.03 9.17 -3.28
CA ALA A 55 -5.41 7.77 -3.09
C ALA A 55 -5.05 7.25 -1.69
N LEU A 56 -3.94 7.69 -1.10
CA LEU A 56 -3.55 7.31 0.27
C LEU A 56 -4.48 7.94 1.32
N ASP A 57 -4.94 9.17 1.09
CA ASP A 57 -5.92 9.84 1.94
C ASP A 57 -7.28 9.12 1.87
N GLN A 58 -7.76 8.81 0.66
CA GLN A 58 -8.97 8.00 0.46
C GLN A 58 -8.86 6.62 1.12
N ALA A 59 -7.68 6.00 1.08
CA ALA A 59 -7.43 4.75 1.78
C ALA A 59 -7.58 4.92 3.30
N SER A 60 -7.08 6.03 3.84
CA SER A 60 -7.11 6.34 5.28
C SER A 60 -8.53 6.62 5.76
N GLU A 61 -9.32 7.34 4.97
CA GLU A 61 -10.75 7.53 5.20
C GLU A 61 -11.51 6.19 5.22
N ALA A 62 -11.24 5.32 4.25
CA ALA A 62 -11.84 3.99 4.19
C ALA A 62 -11.49 3.12 5.42
N ILE A 63 -10.30 3.25 6.01
CA ILE A 63 -9.98 2.62 7.31
C ILE A 63 -10.91 3.15 8.41
N GLY A 64 -11.14 4.46 8.47
CA GLY A 64 -12.06 5.09 9.43
C GLY A 64 -13.49 4.57 9.30
N LEU A 65 -13.93 4.29 8.07
CA LEU A 65 -15.23 3.70 7.76
C LEU A 65 -15.28 2.17 7.93
N LYS A 66 -14.16 1.53 8.30
CA LYS A 66 -13.97 0.07 8.38
C LYS A 66 -14.16 -0.64 7.03
N GLU A 67 -14.04 0.09 5.93
CA GLU A 67 -14.08 -0.41 4.56
C GLU A 67 -12.70 -0.92 4.12
N TYR A 68 -12.18 -1.95 4.80
CA TYR A 68 -10.79 -2.36 4.61
C TYR A 68 -10.46 -2.87 3.20
N GLY A 69 -11.46 -3.35 2.44
CA GLY A 69 -11.27 -3.71 1.02
C GLY A 69 -11.05 -2.48 0.13
N THR A 70 -11.81 -1.41 0.37
CA THR A 70 -11.61 -0.09 -0.25
C THR A 70 -10.25 0.47 0.13
N ALA A 71 -9.92 0.46 1.42
CA ALA A 71 -8.63 0.92 1.94
C ALA A 71 -7.45 0.19 1.28
N HIS A 72 -7.53 -1.14 1.17
CA HIS A 72 -6.48 -1.94 0.54
C HIS A 72 -6.30 -1.59 -0.93
N SER A 73 -7.41 -1.45 -1.67
CA SER A 73 -7.39 -1.11 -3.09
C SER A 73 -6.80 0.28 -3.33
N LYS A 74 -7.18 1.25 -2.48
CA LYS A 74 -6.68 2.62 -2.53
C LYS A 74 -5.21 2.74 -2.13
N ALA A 75 -4.75 1.97 -1.14
CA ALA A 75 -3.34 1.90 -0.79
C ALA A 75 -2.48 1.35 -1.95
N LEU A 76 -2.96 0.32 -2.67
CA LEU A 76 -2.29 -0.18 -3.87
C LEU A 76 -2.27 0.83 -5.02
N GLU A 77 -3.37 1.57 -5.20
CA GLU A 77 -3.44 2.68 -6.18
C GLU A 77 -2.39 3.75 -5.86
N ALA A 78 -2.33 4.20 -4.60
CA ALA A 78 -1.34 5.16 -4.12
C ALA A 78 0.10 4.70 -4.40
N LYS A 79 0.43 3.46 -4.04
CA LYS A 79 1.75 2.87 -4.32
C LYS A 79 2.09 2.88 -5.81
N ARG A 80 1.16 2.49 -6.69
CA ARG A 80 1.39 2.45 -8.14
C ARG A 80 1.63 3.86 -8.70
N LYS A 81 0.81 4.82 -8.30
CA LYS A 81 0.94 6.22 -8.72
C LYS A 81 2.28 6.83 -8.31
N ALA A 82 2.74 6.56 -7.10
CA ALA A 82 4.06 6.97 -6.65
C ALA A 82 5.19 6.31 -7.47
N GLN A 83 5.07 5.01 -7.78
CA GLN A 83 6.04 4.32 -8.64
C GLN A 83 6.07 4.87 -10.08
N GLU A 84 4.90 5.22 -10.63
CA GLU A 84 4.79 5.90 -11.94
C GLU A 84 5.48 7.27 -11.91
N ALA A 85 5.24 8.07 -10.86
CA ALA A 85 5.91 9.36 -10.66
C ALA A 85 7.44 9.20 -10.60
N ALA A 86 7.94 8.21 -9.85
CA ALA A 86 9.36 7.89 -9.78
C ALA A 86 9.95 7.50 -11.13
N CYS A 87 9.23 6.68 -11.91
CA CYS A 87 9.65 6.25 -13.24
C CYS A 87 9.77 7.44 -14.20
N ILE A 88 8.75 8.30 -14.25
CA ILE A 88 8.74 9.50 -15.08
C ILE A 88 9.89 10.44 -14.70
N GLN A 89 10.11 10.66 -13.40
CA GLN A 89 11.15 11.57 -12.94
C GLN A 89 12.56 11.04 -13.25
N ARG A 90 12.80 9.74 -13.06
CA ARG A 90 14.10 9.12 -13.40
C ARG A 90 14.38 9.20 -14.90
N GLY A 91 13.38 8.92 -15.74
CA GLY A 91 13.51 9.08 -17.19
C GLY A 91 13.80 10.51 -17.64
N LYS A 92 13.40 11.54 -16.88
CA LYS A 92 13.79 12.95 -17.12
C LYS A 92 15.21 13.28 -16.65
N HIS A 93 15.73 12.58 -15.65
CA HIS A 93 17.07 12.83 -15.10
C HIS A 93 18.17 12.19 -15.95
N ASP A 94 17.83 11.16 -16.72
CA ASP A 94 18.75 10.46 -17.64
C ASP A 94 18.85 11.13 -19.04
N GLN A 95 18.18 12.28 -19.25
CA GLN A 95 18.11 13.00 -20.53
C GLN A 95 18.69 14.42 -20.41
#